data_AF-A0A2P4T6S7-F1
#
_entry.id   AF-A0A2P4T6S7-F1
#
_cell.length_a   1.000
_cell.length_b   1.000
_cell.length_c   1.000
_cell.angle_alpha   90.00
_cell.angle_beta   90.00
_cell.angle_gamma   90.00
#
_symmetry.space_group_name_H-M   'P 1'
#
loop_
_entity.id
_entity.type
_entity.pdbx_description
1 polymer ?
#
loop_
_entity_poly.entity_id
_entity_poly.type
_entity_poly.pdbx_seq_one_letter_code
_entity_poly.pdbx_strand_id
1 'polypeptide(L)'
;MYTLAYVTYQDIRSIQAFQKQIVIAIKAPEETRLEIPIPKEDCIKVHVKSTKGPIDVYLCEVEQDRPADRTSEDKEAVTSETEPSVPPDE
;
A
#
# COMPACT_ATOMS: atom_id res chain seq x y z
N MET A 1 -17.50 -23.75 12.54
CA MET A 1 -18.12 -22.74 11.67
C MET A 1 -17.02 -21.80 11.21
N TYR A 2 -16.82 -21.60 9.91
CA TYR A 2 -15.90 -20.58 9.41
C TYR A 2 -16.66 -19.26 9.29
N THR A 3 -16.21 -18.24 9.98
CA THR A 3 -16.69 -16.87 9.81
C THR A 3 -15.94 -16.21 8.66
N LEU A 4 -16.69 -15.68 7.70
CA LEU A 4 -16.14 -14.86 6.62
C LEU A 4 -15.91 -13.45 7.17
N ALA A 5 -14.65 -13.01 7.20
CA ALA A 5 -14.25 -11.67 7.65
C ALA A 5 -13.42 -11.01 6.55
N TYR A 6 -14.11 -10.52 5.51
CA TYR A 6 -13.51 -9.79 4.41
C TYR A 6 -14.41 -8.62 4.01
N VAL A 7 -13.82 -7.68 3.30
CA VAL A 7 -14.51 -6.57 2.64
C VAL A 7 -14.14 -6.59 1.16
N THR A 8 -15.08 -6.19 0.31
CA THR A 8 -14.86 -6.06 -1.13
C THR A 8 -14.59 -4.61 -1.51
N TYR A 9 -14.09 -4.40 -2.72
CA TYR A 9 -13.92 -3.06 -3.30
C TYR A 9 -15.24 -2.28 -3.36
N GLN A 10 -16.34 -2.98 -3.64
CA GLN A 10 -17.67 -2.38 -3.71
C GLN A 10 -18.14 -1.89 -2.34
N ASP A 11 -17.85 -2.65 -1.27
CA ASP A 11 -18.19 -2.24 0.09
C ASP A 11 -17.46 -0.95 0.46
N ILE A 12 -16.17 -0.84 0.15
CA ILE A 12 -15.37 0.37 0.41
C ILE A 12 -15.93 1.57 -0.38
N ARG A 13 -16.21 1.39 -1.68
CA ARG A 13 -16.77 2.45 -2.53
C ARG A 13 -18.18 2.90 -2.13
N SER A 14 -18.95 2.01 -1.49
CA SER A 14 -20.30 2.34 -1.02
C SER A 14 -20.29 3.33 0.17
N ILE A 15 -19.17 3.46 0.87
CA ILE A 15 -19.01 4.37 2.01
C ILE A 15 -18.93 5.82 1.49
N GLN A 16 -19.99 6.58 1.72
CA GLN A 16 -20.09 7.98 1.24
C GLN A 16 -18.92 8.87 1.70
N ALA A 17 -18.39 8.62 2.90
CA ALA A 17 -17.27 9.38 3.45
C ALA A 17 -15.95 9.25 2.65
N PHE A 18 -15.80 8.19 1.86
CA PHE A 18 -14.61 7.95 1.05
C PHE A 18 -14.75 8.41 -0.41
N GLN A 19 -15.90 8.97 -0.80
CA GLN A 19 -16.10 9.45 -2.16
C GLN A 19 -15.08 10.53 -2.54
N LYS A 20 -14.53 10.42 -3.76
CA LYS A 20 -13.52 11.35 -4.31
C LYS A 20 -12.21 11.38 -3.51
N GLN A 21 -11.96 10.33 -2.72
CA GLN A 21 -10.71 10.15 -1.97
C GLN A 21 -10.04 8.85 -2.40
N ILE A 22 -8.73 8.80 -2.15
CA ILE A 22 -7.93 7.59 -2.31
C ILE A 22 -7.93 6.86 -0.97
N VAL A 23 -8.34 5.60 -0.97
CA VAL A 23 -8.28 4.71 0.19
C VAL A 23 -7.12 3.75 0.02
N ILE A 24 -6.24 3.69 1.03
CA ILE A 24 -5.11 2.76 1.08
C ILE A 24 -5.42 1.74 2.17
N ALA A 25 -5.68 0.48 1.79
CA ALA A 25 -5.89 -0.61 2.73
C ALA A 25 -4.58 -1.35 2.98
N ILE A 26 -4.17 -1.44 4.25
CA ILE A 26 -2.91 -2.06 4.66
C ILE A 26 -3.24 -3.32 5.46
N LYS A 27 -2.80 -4.48 4.96
CA LYS A 27 -2.85 -5.76 5.67
C LYS A 27 -1.43 -6.13 6.08
N ALA A 28 -1.19 -6.10 7.39
CA ALA A 28 0.13 -6.34 7.95
C ALA A 28 0.06 -7.37 9.08
N PRO A 29 1.15 -8.10 9.36
CA PRO A 29 1.20 -9.01 10.49
C PRO A 29 1.17 -8.24 11.81
N GLU A 30 1.01 -8.97 12.91
CA GLU A 30 1.08 -8.43 14.27
C GLU A 30 2.37 -7.64 14.51
N GLU A 31 2.32 -6.71 15.48
CA GLU A 31 3.45 -5.85 15.85
C GLU A 31 3.97 -4.91 14.75
N THR A 32 3.24 -4.77 13.64
CA THR A 32 3.53 -3.74 12.63
C THR A 32 3.37 -2.34 13.23
N ARG A 33 4.37 -1.48 13.00
CA ARG A 33 4.39 -0.09 13.49
C ARG A 33 4.06 0.87 12.36
N LEU A 34 3.20 1.85 12.66
CA LEU A 34 2.89 2.98 11.79
C LEU A 34 3.40 4.26 12.45
N GLU A 35 4.29 4.97 11.76
CA GLU A 35 4.89 6.23 12.22
C GLU A 35 4.51 7.35 11.24
N ILE A 36 4.03 8.47 11.78
CA ILE A 36 3.77 9.69 11.02
C ILE A 36 4.81 10.72 11.47
N PRO A 37 5.96 10.85 10.77
CA PRO A 37 6.94 11.88 11.07
C PRO A 37 6.33 13.28 10.92
N ILE A 38 6.96 14.26 11.56
CA ILE A 38 6.55 15.67 11.45
C ILE A 38 6.51 16.06 9.95
N PRO A 39 5.37 16.57 9.46
CA PRO A 39 5.25 16.99 8.07
C PRO A 39 6.31 18.03 7.72
N LYS A 40 6.88 17.91 6.53
CA LYS A 40 7.64 19.02 5.91
C LYS A 40 6.68 19.83 5.04
N GLU A 41 7.06 21.05 4.70
CA GLU A 41 6.19 22.05 4.04
C GLU A 41 5.32 21.48 2.90
N ASP A 42 5.88 20.58 2.06
CA ASP A 42 5.16 20.00 0.92
C ASP A 42 4.99 18.47 0.96
N CYS A 43 5.28 17.81 2.08
CA CYS A 43 5.11 16.35 2.15
C CYS A 43 4.68 15.84 3.52
N ILE A 44 3.65 14.98 3.49
CA ILE A 44 3.27 14.12 4.60
C ILE A 44 3.79 12.73 4.26
N LYS A 45 4.48 12.11 5.21
CA LYS A 45 5.00 10.75 5.06
C LYS A 45 4.32 9.85 6.08
N VAL A 46 4.10 8.60 5.69
CA VAL A 46 3.65 7.54 6.57
C VAL A 46 4.66 6.42 6.43
N HIS A 47 5.29 6.02 7.52
CA HIS A 47 6.21 4.88 7.54
C HIS A 47 5.50 3.69 8.16
N VAL A 48 5.49 2.57 7.46
CA VAL A 48 4.95 1.30 7.96
C VAL A 48 6.08 0.29 8.00
N LYS A 49 6.33 -0.28 9.18
CA LYS A 49 7.45 -1.20 9.41
C LYS A 49 6.95 -2.48 10.05
N SER A 50 7.30 -3.61 9.46
CA SER A 50 7.06 -4.94 10.04
C SER A 50 8.36 -5.72 10.17
N THR A 51 8.46 -6.53 11.21
CA THR A 51 9.57 -7.45 11.48
C THR A 51 9.15 -8.92 11.39
N LYS A 52 7.84 -9.19 11.29
CA LYS A 52 7.26 -10.54 11.36
C LYS A 52 6.77 -11.08 10.01
N GLY A 53 6.84 -10.28 8.95
CA GLY A 53 6.42 -10.71 7.62
C GLY A 53 6.19 -9.54 6.65
N PRO A 54 5.78 -9.85 5.42
CA PRO A 54 5.47 -8.85 4.40
C PRO A 54 4.20 -8.08 4.76
N ILE A 55 4.07 -6.89 4.18
CA ILE A 55 2.88 -6.04 4.27
C ILE A 55 2.23 -6.02 2.89
N ASP A 56 0.95 -6.36 2.84
CA ASP A 56 0.15 -6.22 1.63
C ASP A 56 -0.55 -4.85 1.64
N VAL A 57 -0.44 -4.11 0.55
CA VAL A 57 -1.04 -2.78 0.39
C VAL A 57 -1.93 -2.78 -0.84
N TYR A 58 -3.16 -2.30 -0.67
CA TYR A 58 -4.15 -2.21 -1.74
C TYR A 58 -4.62 -0.77 -1.90
N LEU A 59 -4.74 -0.32 -3.15
CA LEU A 59 -5.22 1.01 -3.50
C LEU A 59 -6.66 0.94 -3.98
N CYS A 60 -7.51 1.80 -3.44
CA CYS A 60 -8.89 1.96 -3.86
C CYS A 60 -9.17 3.41 -4.21
N GLU A 61 -9.31 3.67 -5.51
CA GLU A 61 -9.77 4.94 -6.05
C GLU A 61 -11.30 4.94 -6.05
N VAL A 62 -11.87 5.82 -5.24
CA VAL A 62 -13.32 5.97 -5.12
C VAL A 62 -13.77 7.08 -6.07
N GLU A 63 -13.75 6.79 -7.37
CA GLU A 63 -14.31 7.68 -8.38
C GLU A 63 -15.85 7.68 -8.36
N GLN A 64 -16.42 8.86 -8.61
CA GLN A 64 -17.84 9.01 -8.92
C GLN A 64 -18.00 8.66 -10.41
N ASP A 65 -18.66 7.53 -10.69
CA ASP A 65 -18.85 6.88 -12.01
C ASP A 65 -18.39 7.71 -13.21
N ARG A 66 -17.14 7.47 -13.63
CA ARG A 66 -16.69 7.79 -14.99
C ARG A 66 -16.75 6.49 -15.80
N PRO A 67 -17.24 6.52 -17.06
CA PRO A 67 -17.19 5.35 -17.91
C PRO A 67 -15.72 4.95 -18.11
N ALA A 68 -15.39 3.74 -17.67
CA ALA A 68 -14.03 3.21 -17.64
C ALA A 68 -13.35 3.29 -19.01
N ASP A 69 -12.23 4.01 -19.09
CA ASP A 69 -11.21 3.72 -20.09
C ASP A 69 -10.13 2.86 -19.42
N ARG A 70 -9.97 1.64 -19.91
CA ARG A 70 -9.14 0.59 -19.33
C ARG A 70 -7.79 0.62 -20.02
N THR A 71 -6.73 1.05 -19.33
CA THR A 71 -5.36 0.81 -19.83
C THR A 71 -4.45 0.30 -18.71
N SER A 72 -4.36 -1.03 -18.68
CA SER A 72 -3.24 -1.94 -18.37
C SER A 72 -2.23 -1.63 -17.26
N GLU A 73 -2.06 -2.67 -16.43
CA GLU A 73 -0.95 -2.98 -15.52
C GLU A 73 0.44 -2.74 -16.14
N ASP A 74 1.35 -2.15 -15.38
CA ASP A 74 2.77 -2.42 -15.52
C ASP A 74 3.34 -2.84 -14.15
N LYS A 75 3.80 -4.10 -14.10
CA LYS A 75 4.42 -4.73 -12.93
C LYS A 75 5.92 -4.72 -13.16
N GLU A 76 6.62 -3.71 -12.66
CA GLU A 76 8.08 -3.82 -12.53
C GLU A 76 8.44 -4.51 -11.22
N ALA A 77 8.92 -5.74 -11.35
CA ALA A 77 9.55 -6.50 -10.30
C ALA A 77 10.92 -5.87 -9.98
N VAL A 78 11.02 -5.20 -8.84
CA VAL A 78 12.31 -4.81 -8.25
C VAL A 78 12.98 -6.08 -7.70
N THR A 79 13.94 -6.61 -8.46
CA THR A 79 14.90 -7.59 -7.96
C THR A 79 15.83 -6.90 -6.98
N SER A 80 15.67 -7.20 -5.69
CA SER A 80 16.65 -6.84 -4.67
C SER A 80 17.78 -7.87 -4.71
N GLU A 81 18.88 -7.55 -5.38
CA GLU A 81 20.13 -8.31 -5.26
C GLU A 81 21.11 -7.60 -4.32
N THR A 82 21.58 -8.40 -3.37
CA THR A 82 22.44 -8.10 -2.24
C THR A 82 23.88 -7.86 -2.68
N GLU A 83 24.48 -6.71 -2.29
CA GLU A 83 25.95 -6.61 -2.12
C GLU A 83 26.34 -7.39 -0.86
N PRO A 84 27.44 -8.19 -0.87
CA PRO A 84 28.76 -7.55 -0.63
C PRO A 84 29.97 -8.30 -1.25
N SER A 85 31.06 -7.59 -1.61
CA SER A 85 32.45 -7.99 -1.25
C SER A 85 33.55 -7.10 -1.85
N VAL A 86 34.28 -6.41 -0.94
CA VAL A 86 35.75 -6.17 -0.83
C VAL A 86 36.55 -5.70 -2.08
N PRO A 87 37.41 -4.65 -1.97
CA PRO A 87 38.14 -4.07 -3.10
C PRO A 87 39.38 -4.89 -3.50
N PRO A 88 39.85 -4.79 -4.76
CA PRO A 88 41.23 -5.07 -5.12
C PRO A 88 42.07 -3.78 -5.16
N ASP A 89 43.24 -3.86 -4.53
CA ASP A 89 44.37 -2.94 -4.67
C ASP A 89 44.83 -2.80 -6.13
N GLU A 90 45.08 -1.55 -6.58
CA GLU A 90 46.28 -1.15 -7.32
C GLU A 90 46.52 0.37 -7.18
#